data_AF-A0A117RKQ8-F1
#
_entry.id   AF-A0A117RKQ8-F1
#
_cell.length_a   1.000
_cell.length_b   1.000
_cell.length_c   1.000
_cell.angle_alpha   90.00
_cell.angle_beta   90.00
_cell.angle_gamma   90.00
#
_symmetry.space_group_name_H-M   'P 1'
#
loop_
_entity.id
_entity.type
_entity.pdbx_description
1 polymer ?
#
loop_
_entity_poly.entity_id
_entity_poly.type
_entity_poly.pdbx_seq_one_letter_code
_entity_poly.pdbx_strand_id
1 'polypeptide(L)'
;MTTTTEPRRRHSRTRGRDHERRDRRAALDVLLARAERGVLSRAEAVVLRQYVTEEMRTADDSRKANAGTTRALDRHRAAADAAIVEAERSAKGWEDTARTYAANMDSARAAVDRVRTLARRMRAGSPQGAAAIYAERIEQALDDDRDALAPEATAIHAAFAAVAESPEARLAEQQRDHDIALATAEHRTRRLGATMQRTVDHYREQAKAAEQRLAAVRAVLPTEPRPRLGLPNDLAYANGTHDLADAVRDALDTAGRS
;
A
#
# COMPACT_ATOMS: atom_id res chain seq x y z
N MET A 1 32.70 -1.58 -20.28
CA MET A 1 31.66 -2.56 -20.63
C MET A 1 30.33 -2.09 -20.05
N THR A 2 29.48 -1.50 -20.87
CA THR A 2 28.19 -0.91 -20.46
C THR A 2 27.08 -1.95 -20.64
N THR A 3 26.59 -2.52 -19.54
CA THR A 3 25.39 -3.36 -19.56
C THR A 3 24.15 -2.49 -19.46
N THR A 4 23.61 -2.10 -20.61
CA THR A 4 22.29 -1.47 -20.73
C THR A 4 21.22 -2.52 -20.44
N THR A 5 20.67 -2.50 -19.23
CA THR A 5 19.51 -3.33 -18.86
C THR A 5 18.25 -2.68 -19.44
N GLU A 6 17.70 -3.27 -20.51
CA GLU A 6 16.42 -2.84 -21.07
C GLU A 6 15.27 -3.00 -20.05
N PRO A 7 14.41 -1.98 -19.87
CA PRO A 7 13.25 -2.09 -18.99
C PRO A 7 12.19 -3.01 -19.63
N ARG A 8 11.91 -4.11 -18.94
CA ARG A 8 10.89 -5.11 -19.28
C ARG A 8 9.50 -4.47 -19.52
N ARG A 9 9.09 -4.38 -20.79
CA ARG A 9 7.71 -4.11 -21.23
C ARG A 9 6.75 -5.22 -20.76
N ARG A 10 6.19 -5.11 -19.55
CA ARG A 10 5.17 -6.06 -19.03
C ARG A 10 3.72 -5.52 -19.08
N HIS A 11 3.49 -4.25 -19.40
CA HIS A 11 2.17 -3.62 -19.28
C HIS A 11 1.29 -3.60 -20.54
N SER A 12 1.79 -3.98 -21.72
CA SER A 12 0.98 -3.96 -22.96
C SER A 12 0.02 -5.16 -23.10
N ARG A 13 0.32 -6.29 -22.47
CA ARG A 13 -0.44 -7.55 -22.62
C ARG A 13 -1.77 -7.58 -21.86
N THR A 14 -1.95 -6.73 -20.86
CA THR A 14 -3.19 -6.70 -20.06
C THR A 14 -4.27 -5.88 -20.76
N ARG A 15 -3.89 -4.71 -21.32
CA ARG A 15 -4.80 -3.86 -22.10
C ARG A 15 -5.35 -4.54 -23.36
N GLY A 16 -4.56 -5.36 -24.03
CA GLY A 16 -5.04 -6.13 -25.20
C GLY A 16 -6.11 -7.14 -24.84
N ARG A 17 -5.95 -7.83 -23.70
CA ARG A 17 -6.90 -8.84 -23.23
C ARG A 17 -8.24 -8.26 -22.77
N ASP A 18 -8.25 -7.06 -22.19
CA ASP A 18 -9.49 -6.41 -21.78
C ASP A 18 -10.34 -5.95 -22.96
N HIS A 19 -9.70 -5.45 -24.03
CA HIS A 19 -10.40 -5.10 -25.27
C HIS A 19 -10.92 -6.33 -25.98
N GLU A 20 -10.10 -7.36 -26.14
CA GLU A 20 -10.52 -8.64 -26.73
C GLU A 20 -11.72 -9.24 -25.98
N ARG A 21 -11.72 -9.17 -24.64
CA ARG A 21 -12.84 -9.63 -23.81
C ARG A 21 -14.09 -8.77 -24.00
N ARG A 22 -13.94 -7.45 -24.14
CA ARG A 22 -15.07 -6.54 -24.38
C ARG A 22 -15.70 -6.81 -25.76
N ASP A 23 -14.88 -6.97 -26.79
CA ASP A 23 -15.33 -7.27 -28.15
C ASP A 23 -16.04 -8.64 -28.20
N ARG A 24 -15.48 -9.63 -27.49
CA ARG A 24 -16.07 -10.96 -27.35
C ARG A 24 -17.44 -10.93 -26.68
N ARG A 25 -17.61 -10.14 -25.61
CA ARG A 25 -18.90 -9.96 -24.93
C ARG A 25 -19.93 -9.29 -25.83
N ALA A 26 -19.54 -8.24 -26.55
CA ALA A 26 -20.43 -7.59 -27.51
C ALA A 26 -20.90 -8.55 -28.61
N ALA A 27 -20.01 -9.42 -29.12
CA ALA A 27 -20.39 -10.47 -30.06
C ALA A 27 -21.33 -11.52 -29.44
N LEU A 28 -21.09 -11.90 -28.18
CA LEU A 28 -21.94 -12.82 -27.41
C LEU A 28 -23.35 -12.26 -27.24
N ASP A 29 -23.50 -10.98 -26.87
CA ASP A 29 -24.79 -10.32 -26.68
C ASP A 29 -25.61 -10.32 -27.97
N VAL A 30 -24.99 -10.05 -29.12
CA VAL A 30 -25.64 -10.11 -30.43
C VAL A 30 -26.12 -11.52 -30.77
N LEU A 31 -25.30 -12.54 -30.50
CA LEU A 31 -25.64 -13.94 -30.76
C LEU A 31 -26.76 -14.43 -29.83
N LEU A 32 -26.75 -14.04 -28.56
CA LEU A 32 -27.80 -14.36 -27.60
C LEU A 32 -29.13 -13.70 -28.00
N ALA A 33 -29.12 -12.42 -28.37
CA ALA A 33 -30.33 -11.72 -28.85
C ALA A 33 -30.91 -12.32 -30.13
N ARG A 34 -30.09 -12.98 -30.98
CA ARG A 34 -30.57 -13.72 -32.16
C ARG A 34 -31.10 -15.10 -31.79
N ALA A 35 -30.50 -15.75 -30.80
CA ALA A 35 -30.99 -17.01 -30.23
C ALA A 35 -32.38 -16.84 -29.59
N GLU A 36 -32.57 -15.77 -28.80
CA GLU A 36 -33.85 -15.42 -28.18
C GLU A 36 -34.98 -15.18 -29.20
N ARG A 37 -34.63 -14.58 -30.34
CA ARG A 37 -35.57 -14.36 -31.47
C ARG A 37 -35.78 -15.60 -32.35
N GLY A 38 -35.10 -16.72 -32.08
CA GLY A 38 -35.21 -17.95 -32.87
C GLY A 38 -34.62 -17.87 -34.29
N VAL A 39 -33.82 -16.83 -34.59
CA VAL A 39 -33.24 -16.58 -35.93
C VAL A 39 -31.76 -16.93 -36.00
N LEU A 40 -31.28 -17.76 -35.07
CA LEU A 40 -29.88 -18.16 -34.99
C LEU A 40 -29.57 -19.26 -36.01
N SER A 41 -28.63 -19.00 -36.91
CA SER A 41 -28.15 -20.00 -37.85
C SER A 41 -27.28 -21.06 -37.15
N ARG A 42 -27.13 -22.22 -37.78
CA ARG A 42 -26.30 -23.31 -37.27
C ARG A 42 -24.83 -22.91 -37.11
N ALA A 43 -24.31 -22.04 -37.99
CA ALA A 43 -22.95 -21.52 -37.92
C ALA A 43 -22.79 -20.56 -36.73
N GLU A 44 -23.73 -19.65 -36.53
CA GLU A 44 -23.77 -18.75 -35.38
C GLU A 44 -23.88 -19.52 -34.05
N ALA A 45 -24.63 -20.62 -34.01
CA ALA A 45 -24.72 -21.49 -32.84
C ALA A 45 -23.39 -22.18 -32.47
N VAL A 46 -22.53 -22.48 -33.45
CA VAL A 46 -21.18 -23.01 -33.21
C VAL A 46 -20.29 -21.93 -32.61
N VAL A 47 -20.33 -20.72 -33.16
CA VAL A 47 -19.56 -19.57 -32.67
C VAL A 47 -19.99 -19.19 -31.25
N LEU A 48 -21.30 -19.16 -30.97
CA LEU A 48 -21.84 -18.90 -29.63
C LEU A 48 -21.30 -19.91 -28.61
N ARG A 49 -21.28 -21.21 -28.95
CA ARG A 49 -20.74 -22.27 -28.08
C ARG A 49 -19.26 -22.08 -27.80
N GLN A 50 -18.48 -21.69 -28.80
CA GLN A 50 -17.05 -21.40 -28.64
C GLN A 50 -16.83 -20.22 -27.68
N TYR A 51 -17.58 -19.12 -27.85
CA TYR A 51 -17.47 -17.97 -26.95
C TYR A 51 -17.88 -18.27 -25.51
N VAL A 52 -18.96 -19.03 -25.30
CA VAL A 52 -19.36 -19.47 -23.95
C VAL A 52 -18.28 -20.34 -23.30
N THR A 53 -17.70 -21.27 -24.05
CA THR A 53 -16.63 -22.15 -23.55
C THR A 53 -15.40 -21.35 -23.14
N GLU A 54 -14.99 -20.37 -23.95
CA GLU A 54 -13.84 -19.51 -23.64
C GLU A 54 -14.10 -18.54 -22.48
N GLU A 55 -15.31 -18.01 -22.33
CA GLU A 55 -15.66 -17.20 -21.15
C GLU A 55 -15.70 -18.04 -19.87
N MET A 56 -16.24 -19.26 -19.90
CA MET A 56 -16.20 -20.17 -18.76
C MET A 56 -14.76 -20.49 -18.35
N ARG A 57 -13.91 -20.83 -19.32
CA ARG A 57 -12.48 -21.09 -19.09
C ARG A 57 -11.78 -19.88 -18.46
N THR A 58 -12.01 -18.68 -19.00
CA THR A 58 -11.43 -17.44 -18.49
C THR A 58 -11.90 -17.14 -17.07
N ALA A 59 -13.17 -17.40 -16.75
CA ALA A 59 -13.73 -17.24 -15.42
C ALA A 59 -13.11 -18.24 -14.42
N ASP A 60 -12.91 -19.50 -14.83
CA ASP A 60 -12.26 -20.52 -14.02
C ASP A 60 -10.79 -20.20 -13.73
N ASP A 61 -10.05 -19.76 -14.74
CA ASP A 61 -8.66 -19.33 -14.58
C ASP A 61 -8.56 -18.12 -13.65
N SER A 62 -9.49 -17.16 -13.77
CA SER A 62 -9.57 -16.00 -12.87
C SER A 62 -9.89 -16.42 -11.42
N ARG A 63 -10.83 -17.35 -11.23
CA ARG A 63 -11.16 -17.89 -9.90
C ARG A 63 -9.97 -18.62 -9.27
N LYS A 64 -9.26 -19.45 -10.03
CA LYS A 64 -8.04 -20.15 -9.56
C LYS A 64 -6.93 -19.16 -9.19
N ALA A 65 -6.70 -18.15 -10.02
CA ALA A 65 -5.71 -17.11 -9.74
C ALA A 65 -6.04 -16.34 -8.46
N ASN A 66 -7.30 -15.91 -8.30
CA ASN A 66 -7.76 -15.21 -7.10
C ASN A 66 -7.69 -16.09 -5.85
N ALA A 67 -8.07 -17.36 -5.93
CA ALA A 67 -7.92 -18.29 -4.81
C ALA A 67 -6.45 -18.46 -4.40
N GLY A 68 -5.53 -18.48 -5.37
CA GLY A 68 -4.09 -18.52 -5.13
C GLY A 68 -3.58 -17.26 -4.41
N THR A 69 -4.02 -16.07 -4.83
CA THR A 69 -3.61 -14.80 -4.21
C THR A 69 -4.20 -14.62 -2.82
N THR A 70 -5.46 -14.99 -2.58
CA THR A 70 -6.06 -14.96 -1.24
C THR A 70 -5.31 -15.86 -0.26
N ARG A 71 -5.03 -17.12 -0.66
CA ARG A 71 -4.23 -18.04 0.19
C ARG A 71 -2.81 -17.54 0.44
N ALA A 72 -2.18 -16.88 -0.55
CA ALA A 72 -0.88 -16.27 -0.36
C ALA A 72 -0.94 -15.12 0.66
N LEU A 73 -1.93 -14.23 0.54
CA LEU A 73 -2.15 -13.13 1.50
C LEU A 73 -2.42 -13.65 2.91
N ASP A 74 -3.24 -14.68 3.06
CA ASP A 74 -3.54 -15.26 4.38
C ASP A 74 -2.28 -15.87 5.02
N ARG A 75 -1.42 -16.53 4.23
CA ARG A 75 -0.12 -17.02 4.70
C ARG A 75 0.81 -15.88 5.12
N HIS A 76 0.85 -14.79 4.35
CA HIS A 76 1.67 -13.62 4.71
C HIS A 76 1.15 -12.94 5.98
N ARG A 77 -0.16 -12.83 6.16
CA ARG A 77 -0.75 -12.31 7.41
C ARG A 77 -0.40 -13.17 8.60
N ALA A 78 -0.62 -14.49 8.50
CA ALA A 78 -0.28 -15.42 9.57
C ALA A 78 1.22 -15.38 9.93
N ALA A 79 2.11 -15.26 8.94
CA ALA A 79 3.54 -15.12 9.17
C ALA A 79 3.90 -13.78 9.84
N ALA A 80 3.26 -12.69 9.43
CA ALA A 80 3.45 -11.38 10.06
C ALA A 80 2.96 -11.37 11.51
N ASP A 81 1.77 -11.92 11.78
CA ASP A 81 1.20 -12.03 13.12
C ASP A 81 2.11 -12.87 14.03
N ALA A 82 2.64 -13.99 13.53
CA ALA A 82 3.59 -14.82 14.27
C ALA A 82 4.89 -14.07 14.61
N ALA A 83 5.44 -13.33 13.65
CA ALA A 83 6.65 -12.52 13.86
C ALA A 83 6.42 -11.39 14.88
N ILE A 84 5.24 -10.76 14.86
CA ILE A 84 4.86 -9.75 15.85
C ILE A 84 4.80 -10.37 17.25
N VAL A 85 4.11 -11.51 17.40
CA VAL A 85 4.00 -12.19 18.70
C VAL A 85 5.37 -12.61 19.25
N GLU A 86 6.28 -13.08 18.39
CA GLU A 86 7.64 -13.43 18.80
C GLU A 86 8.46 -12.19 19.24
N ALA A 87 8.34 -11.09 18.50
CA ALA A 87 8.98 -9.83 18.84
C ALA A 87 8.45 -9.28 20.19
N GLU A 88 7.14 -9.31 20.41
CA GLU A 88 6.51 -8.88 21.66
C GLU A 88 6.94 -9.74 22.85
N ARG A 89 7.00 -11.07 22.69
CA ARG A 89 7.49 -11.97 23.74
C ARG A 89 8.95 -11.68 24.09
N SER A 90 9.77 -11.45 23.08
CA SER A 90 11.18 -11.12 23.27
C SER A 90 11.33 -9.79 24.00
N ALA A 91 10.61 -8.75 23.56
CA ALA A 91 10.60 -7.44 24.21
C ALA A 91 10.19 -7.54 25.68
N LYS A 92 9.12 -8.28 25.97
CA LYS A 92 8.68 -8.52 27.34
C LYS A 92 9.74 -9.25 28.18
N GLY A 93 10.43 -10.24 27.61
CA GLY A 93 11.54 -10.92 28.28
C GLY A 93 12.69 -9.96 28.64
N TRP A 94 13.04 -9.05 27.72
CA TRP A 94 14.05 -8.01 27.99
C TRP A 94 13.57 -7.01 29.04
N GLU A 95 12.30 -6.61 29.03
CA GLU A 95 11.73 -5.73 30.05
C GLU A 95 11.73 -6.36 31.44
N ASP A 96 11.36 -7.64 31.55
CA ASP A 96 11.31 -8.34 32.84
C ASP A 96 12.72 -8.56 33.42
N THR A 97 13.71 -8.86 32.57
CA THR A 97 15.11 -8.95 32.99
C THR A 97 15.67 -7.60 33.41
N ALA A 98 15.40 -6.53 32.64
CA ALA A 98 15.78 -5.16 33.01
C ALA A 98 15.14 -4.71 34.33
N ARG A 99 13.84 -5.02 34.53
CA ARG A 99 13.12 -4.70 35.77
C ARG A 99 13.73 -5.42 36.97
N THR A 100 14.06 -6.70 36.81
CA THR A 100 14.70 -7.51 37.87
C THR A 100 16.08 -6.96 38.21
N TYR A 101 16.87 -6.61 37.18
CA TYR A 101 18.19 -6.02 37.37
C TYR A 101 18.11 -4.67 38.10
N ALA A 102 17.17 -3.80 37.70
CA ALA A 102 16.93 -2.52 38.37
C ALA A 102 16.53 -2.71 39.84
N ALA A 103 15.60 -3.63 40.14
CA ALA A 103 15.19 -3.92 41.51
C ALA A 103 16.36 -4.46 42.37
N ASN A 104 17.22 -5.29 41.80
CA ASN A 104 18.42 -5.79 42.48
C ASN A 104 19.42 -4.65 42.76
N MET A 105 19.62 -3.76 41.80
CA MET A 105 20.48 -2.57 41.96
C MET A 105 19.93 -1.63 43.04
N ASP A 106 18.62 -1.37 43.07
CA ASP A 106 17.98 -0.55 44.09
C ASP A 106 18.10 -1.19 45.50
N SER A 107 17.92 -2.50 45.59
CA SER A 107 18.09 -3.25 46.84
C SER A 107 19.53 -3.20 47.34
N ALA A 108 20.51 -3.39 46.44
CA ALA A 108 21.93 -3.29 46.73
C ALA A 108 22.31 -1.88 47.20
N ARG A 109 21.81 -0.84 46.53
CA ARG A 109 22.03 0.56 46.91
C ARG A 109 21.46 0.84 48.30
N ALA A 110 20.23 0.41 48.57
CA ALA A 110 19.61 0.56 49.88
C ALA A 110 20.38 -0.18 50.99
N ALA A 111 20.99 -1.33 50.68
CA ALA A 111 21.85 -2.05 51.62
C ALA A 111 23.13 -1.27 51.95
N VAL A 112 23.81 -0.72 50.94
CA VAL A 112 25.00 0.12 51.13
C VAL A 112 24.66 1.37 51.95
N ASP A 113 23.52 2.02 51.69
CA ASP A 113 23.09 3.20 52.45
C ASP A 113 22.80 2.90 53.92
N ARG A 114 22.25 1.71 54.22
CA ARG A 114 22.08 1.24 55.61
C ARG A 114 23.43 1.05 56.31
N VAL A 115 24.41 0.43 55.63
CA VAL A 115 25.77 0.25 56.17
C VAL A 115 26.45 1.58 56.43
N ARG A 116 26.37 2.54 55.49
CA ARG A 116 26.88 3.92 55.69
C ARG A 116 26.20 4.63 56.86
N THR A 117 24.90 4.43 57.04
CA THR A 117 24.16 5.00 58.16
C THR A 117 24.61 4.40 59.51
N LEU A 118 24.86 3.10 59.55
CA LEU A 118 25.41 2.41 60.72
C LEU A 118 26.81 2.92 61.07
N ALA A 119 27.71 3.02 60.07
CA ALA A 119 29.06 3.54 60.26
C ALA A 119 29.03 4.97 60.83
N ARG A 120 28.21 5.86 60.27
CA ARG A 120 28.01 7.22 60.80
C ARG A 120 27.53 7.24 62.26
N ARG A 121 26.60 6.34 62.62
CA ARG A 121 26.11 6.21 64.00
C ARG A 121 27.20 5.70 64.96
N MET A 122 27.99 4.72 64.55
CA MET A 122 29.13 4.20 65.32
C MET A 122 30.16 5.30 65.61
N ARG A 123 30.49 6.12 64.60
CA ARG A 123 31.38 7.27 64.75
C ARG A 123 30.82 8.32 65.73
N ALA A 124 29.52 8.61 65.65
CA ALA A 124 28.88 9.58 66.54
C ALA A 124 28.80 9.12 68.00
N GLY A 125 28.59 7.82 68.24
CA GLY A 125 28.46 7.25 69.59
C GLY A 125 29.78 7.07 70.34
N SER A 126 30.91 7.02 69.65
CA SER A 126 32.24 6.85 70.24
C SER A 126 33.33 7.46 69.36
N PRO A 127 33.44 8.80 69.30
CA PRO A 127 34.25 9.53 68.33
C PRO A 127 35.77 9.28 68.43
N GLN A 128 36.27 8.80 69.57
CA GLN A 128 37.70 8.51 69.81
C GLN A 128 37.97 7.04 70.18
N GLY A 129 36.95 6.18 70.09
CA GLY A 129 37.05 4.76 70.46
C GLY A 129 37.15 3.83 69.25
N ALA A 130 37.33 2.53 69.50
CA ALA A 130 37.49 1.51 68.46
C ALA A 130 36.36 1.53 67.41
N ALA A 131 35.14 1.89 67.80
CA ALA A 131 34.00 2.01 66.89
C ALA A 131 34.18 3.07 65.79
N ALA A 132 34.91 4.16 66.05
CA ALA A 132 35.22 5.18 65.04
C ALA A 132 36.22 4.65 63.99
N ILE A 133 37.23 3.87 64.43
CA ILE A 133 38.22 3.24 63.55
C ILE A 133 37.53 2.22 62.62
N TYR A 134 36.61 1.41 63.15
CA TYR A 134 35.84 0.48 62.32
C TYR A 134 34.91 1.20 61.35
N ALA A 135 34.26 2.29 61.78
CA ALA A 135 33.38 3.08 60.90
C ALA A 135 34.15 3.70 59.72
N GLU A 136 35.35 4.25 59.98
CA GLU A 136 36.23 4.79 58.94
C GLU A 136 36.70 3.72 57.96
N ARG A 137 37.07 2.53 58.46
CA ARG A 137 37.47 1.42 57.61
C ARG A 137 36.33 0.87 56.75
N ILE A 138 35.10 0.89 57.26
CA ILE A 138 33.89 0.51 56.50
C ILE A 138 33.60 1.54 55.40
N GLU A 139 33.67 2.84 55.70
CA GLU A 139 33.47 3.90 54.70
C GLU A 139 34.54 3.83 53.59
N GLN A 140 35.81 3.67 53.98
CA GLN A 140 36.92 3.53 53.03
C GLN A 140 36.72 2.32 52.11
N ALA A 141 36.35 1.14 52.65
CA ALA A 141 36.12 -0.05 51.85
C ALA A 141 34.97 0.12 50.84
N LEU A 142 33.89 0.80 51.24
CA LEU A 142 32.76 1.07 50.35
C LEU A 142 33.11 2.06 49.22
N ASP A 143 33.99 3.01 49.50
CA ASP A 143 34.45 3.99 48.50
C ASP A 143 35.50 3.37 47.58
N ASP A 144 36.42 2.54 48.10
CA ASP A 144 37.38 1.77 47.30
C ASP A 144 36.66 0.82 46.32
N ASP A 145 35.62 0.10 46.76
CA ASP A 145 34.81 -0.77 45.90
C ASP A 145 34.07 0.03 44.81
N ARG A 146 33.55 1.21 45.15
CA ARG A 146 32.90 2.10 44.17
C ARG A 146 33.89 2.58 43.11
N ASP A 147 35.06 3.01 43.55
CA ASP A 147 36.09 3.55 42.66
C ASP A 147 36.76 2.43 41.84
N ALA A 148 36.78 1.18 42.33
CA ALA A 148 37.19 0.01 41.56
C ALA A 148 36.17 -0.37 40.45
N LEU A 149 34.88 -0.19 40.70
CA LEU A 149 33.80 -0.49 39.73
C LEU A 149 33.60 0.62 38.68
N ALA A 150 33.97 1.87 38.98
CA ALA A 150 33.77 3.00 38.07
C ALA A 150 34.52 2.85 36.71
N PRO A 151 35.78 2.38 36.66
CA PRO A 151 36.47 2.08 35.41
C PRO A 151 35.79 0.98 34.60
N GLU A 152 35.30 -0.09 35.25
CA GLU A 152 34.62 -1.19 34.58
C GLU A 152 33.28 -0.75 33.98
N ALA A 153 32.48 0.02 34.73
CA ALA A 153 31.24 0.61 34.22
C ALA A 153 31.51 1.55 33.02
N THR A 154 32.58 2.35 33.11
CA THR A 154 33.01 3.23 32.01
C THR A 154 33.43 2.42 30.78
N ALA A 155 34.17 1.33 30.99
CA ALA A 155 34.60 0.43 29.91
C ALA A 155 33.42 -0.28 29.25
N ILE A 156 32.42 -0.73 30.02
CA ILE A 156 31.19 -1.32 29.50
C ILE A 156 30.42 -0.31 28.65
N HIS A 157 30.22 0.91 29.13
CA HIS A 157 29.57 1.98 28.36
C HIS A 157 30.33 2.32 27.07
N ALA A 158 31.66 2.40 27.14
CA ALA A 158 32.51 2.61 25.97
C ALA A 158 32.41 1.44 24.97
N ALA A 159 32.33 0.20 25.44
CA ALA A 159 32.16 -0.98 24.59
C ALA A 159 30.80 -0.97 23.87
N PHE A 160 29.71 -0.62 24.57
CA PHE A 160 28.40 -0.46 23.94
C PHE A 160 28.39 0.65 22.89
N ALA A 161 29.00 1.81 23.20
CA ALA A 161 29.14 2.90 22.25
C ALA A 161 29.96 2.49 21.01
N ALA A 162 31.08 1.78 21.21
CA ALA A 162 31.92 1.30 20.12
C ALA A 162 31.21 0.29 19.22
N VAL A 163 30.36 -0.58 19.78
CA VAL A 163 29.52 -1.51 19.01
C VAL A 163 28.45 -0.75 18.23
N ALA A 164 27.79 0.23 18.85
CA ALA A 164 26.78 1.06 18.19
C ALA A 164 27.37 1.93 17.06
N GLU A 165 28.59 2.43 17.22
CA GLU A 165 29.32 3.24 16.23
C GLU A 165 30.13 2.40 15.23
N SER A 166 30.05 1.07 15.34
CA SER A 166 30.80 0.15 14.49
C SER A 166 30.47 0.36 13.01
N PRO A 167 31.43 0.09 12.10
CA PRO A 167 31.16 0.15 10.67
C PRO A 167 30.00 -0.75 10.23
N GLU A 168 29.85 -1.91 10.88
CA GLU A 168 28.75 -2.85 10.61
C GLU A 168 27.39 -2.27 11.00
N ALA A 169 27.29 -1.66 12.19
CA ALA A 169 26.07 -0.98 12.62
C ALA A 169 25.70 0.17 11.67
N ARG A 170 26.69 0.98 11.25
CA ARG A 170 26.49 2.05 10.28
C ARG A 170 26.07 1.54 8.90
N LEU A 171 26.66 0.45 8.42
CA LEU A 171 26.26 -0.17 7.16
C LEU A 171 24.84 -0.74 7.22
N ALA A 172 24.47 -1.39 8.34
CA ALA A 172 23.12 -1.89 8.56
C ALA A 172 22.08 -0.74 8.59
N GLU A 173 22.42 0.39 9.22
CA GLU A 173 21.59 1.58 9.23
C GLU A 173 21.46 2.20 7.83
N GLN A 174 22.57 2.35 7.10
CA GLN A 174 22.55 2.82 5.70
C GLN A 174 21.73 1.91 4.78
N GLN A 175 21.84 0.59 4.94
CA GLN A 175 21.05 -0.37 4.18
C GLN A 175 19.56 -0.23 4.48
N ARG A 176 19.21 -0.09 5.76
CA ARG A 176 17.83 0.14 6.20
C ARG A 176 17.26 1.42 5.60
N ASP A 177 18.02 2.51 5.63
CA ASP A 177 17.62 3.79 5.06
C ASP A 177 17.44 3.70 3.54
N HIS A 178 18.34 2.98 2.87
CA HIS A 178 18.24 2.70 1.44
C HIS A 178 16.96 1.92 1.12
N ASP A 179 16.66 0.87 1.88
CA ASP A 179 15.47 0.03 1.69
C ASP A 179 14.18 0.84 1.93
N ILE A 180 14.18 1.72 2.94
CA ILE A 180 13.07 2.65 3.21
C ILE A 180 12.89 3.62 2.03
N ALA A 181 13.99 4.18 1.51
CA ALA A 181 13.96 5.09 0.38
C ALA A 181 13.44 4.39 -0.89
N LEU A 182 13.90 3.17 -1.16
CA LEU A 182 13.46 2.34 -2.27
C LEU A 182 11.96 2.04 -2.15
N ALA A 183 11.50 1.54 -1.00
CA ALA A 183 10.10 1.25 -0.75
C ALA A 183 9.21 2.50 -0.91
N THR A 184 9.69 3.66 -0.45
CA THR A 184 9.00 4.94 -0.59
C THR A 184 8.90 5.37 -2.06
N ALA A 185 9.98 5.22 -2.83
CA ALA A 185 9.99 5.53 -4.26
C ALA A 185 9.06 4.61 -5.05
N GLU A 186 9.07 3.31 -4.76
CA GLU A 186 8.13 2.34 -5.35
C GLU A 186 6.68 2.68 -5.03
N HIS A 187 6.39 3.07 -3.79
CA HIS A 187 5.04 3.47 -3.41
C HIS A 187 4.58 4.70 -4.20
N ARG A 188 5.45 5.71 -4.35
CA ARG A 188 5.15 6.92 -5.15
C ARG A 188 4.90 6.58 -6.63
N THR A 189 5.73 5.73 -7.24
CA THR A 189 5.56 5.35 -8.65
C THR A 189 4.26 4.58 -8.88
N ARG A 190 3.91 3.64 -7.99
CA ARG A 190 2.62 2.93 -8.03
C ARG A 190 1.43 3.90 -7.92
N ARG A 191 1.51 4.86 -7.00
CA ARG A 191 0.46 5.88 -6.81
C ARG A 191 0.31 6.77 -8.05
N LEU A 192 1.42 7.24 -8.62
CA LEU A 192 1.45 8.01 -9.87
C LEU A 192 0.83 7.23 -11.04
N GLY A 193 1.21 5.96 -11.18
CA GLY A 193 0.63 5.07 -12.19
C GLY A 193 -0.88 4.92 -12.03
N ALA A 194 -1.38 4.76 -10.80
CA ALA A 194 -2.81 4.69 -10.53
C ALA A 194 -3.54 6.00 -10.86
N THR A 195 -2.94 7.16 -10.56
CA THR A 195 -3.54 8.46 -10.92
C THR A 195 -3.57 8.68 -12.43
N MET A 196 -2.47 8.39 -13.14
CA MET A 196 -2.42 8.51 -14.60
C MET A 196 -3.43 7.57 -15.27
N GLN A 197 -3.58 6.35 -14.75
CA GLN A 197 -4.55 5.40 -15.29
C GLN A 197 -5.99 5.93 -15.14
N ARG A 198 -6.35 6.51 -13.98
CA ARG A 198 -7.66 7.16 -13.79
C ARG A 198 -7.87 8.30 -14.78
N THR A 199 -6.87 9.14 -15.02
CA THR A 199 -6.95 10.22 -16.01
C THR A 199 -7.18 9.68 -17.41
N VAL A 200 -6.46 8.62 -17.81
CA VAL A 200 -6.65 7.97 -19.12
C VAL A 200 -8.06 7.38 -19.25
N ASP A 201 -8.56 6.73 -18.20
CA ASP A 201 -9.90 6.15 -18.19
C ASP A 201 -10.97 7.24 -18.29
N HIS A 202 -10.79 8.37 -17.58
CA HIS A 202 -11.67 9.54 -17.67
C HIS A 202 -11.74 10.11 -19.09
N TYR A 203 -10.61 10.32 -19.77
CA TYR A 203 -10.61 10.82 -21.15
C TYR A 203 -11.23 9.82 -22.13
N ARG A 204 -11.03 8.52 -21.90
CA ARG A 204 -11.67 7.48 -22.72
C ARG A 204 -13.18 7.46 -22.55
N GLU A 205 -13.68 7.65 -21.33
CA GLU A 205 -15.11 7.78 -21.05
C GLU A 205 -15.69 9.04 -21.71
N GLN A 206 -14.99 10.18 -21.61
CA GLN A 206 -15.40 11.42 -22.29
C GLN A 206 -15.46 11.25 -23.82
N ALA A 207 -14.47 10.59 -24.42
CA ALA A 207 -14.45 10.35 -25.86
C ALA A 207 -15.66 9.50 -26.31
N LYS A 208 -15.99 8.44 -25.55
CA LYS A 208 -17.18 7.62 -25.81
C LYS A 208 -18.48 8.41 -25.68
N ALA A 209 -18.60 9.23 -24.65
CA ALA A 209 -19.78 10.08 -24.45
C ALA A 209 -19.92 11.10 -25.60
N ALA A 210 -18.81 11.66 -26.09
CA ALA A 210 -18.81 12.55 -27.23
C ALA A 210 -19.24 11.83 -28.52
N GLU A 211 -18.75 10.61 -28.77
CA GLU A 211 -19.17 9.78 -29.91
C GLU A 211 -20.68 9.46 -29.86
N GLN A 212 -21.21 9.10 -28.69
CA GLN A 212 -22.64 8.84 -28.50
C GLN A 212 -23.49 10.08 -28.77
N ARG A 213 -23.09 11.25 -28.26
CA ARG A 213 -23.75 12.53 -28.55
C ARG A 213 -23.75 12.84 -30.04
N LEU A 214 -22.61 12.61 -30.71
CA LEU A 214 -22.48 12.89 -32.15
C LEU A 214 -23.33 11.93 -32.99
N ALA A 215 -23.42 10.66 -32.59
CA ALA A 215 -24.32 9.67 -33.19
C ALA A 215 -25.80 10.06 -32.99
N ALA A 216 -26.19 10.51 -31.80
CA ALA A 216 -27.54 10.98 -31.51
C ALA A 216 -27.92 12.20 -32.36
N VAL A 217 -27.01 13.18 -32.49
CA VAL A 217 -27.20 14.35 -33.37
C VAL A 217 -27.36 13.92 -34.82
N ARG A 218 -26.52 12.99 -35.31
CA ARG A 218 -26.63 12.46 -36.68
C ARG A 218 -27.94 11.73 -36.94
N ALA A 219 -28.51 11.06 -35.94
CA ALA A 219 -29.78 10.36 -36.08
C ALA A 219 -30.98 11.30 -36.24
N VAL A 220 -30.89 12.51 -35.69
CA VAL A 220 -31.95 13.54 -35.78
C VAL A 220 -31.81 14.40 -37.03
N LEU A 221 -30.59 14.56 -37.54
CA LEU A 221 -30.35 15.37 -38.74
C LEU A 221 -30.89 14.67 -40.01
N PRO A 222 -31.63 15.39 -40.87
CA PRO A 222 -32.13 14.82 -42.13
C PRO A 222 -30.96 14.44 -43.06
N THR A 223 -31.01 13.22 -43.60
CA THR A 223 -29.97 12.67 -44.49
C THR A 223 -30.11 13.13 -45.94
N GLU A 224 -31.27 13.65 -46.33
CA GLU A 224 -31.51 14.20 -47.66
C GLU A 224 -31.41 15.73 -47.65
N PRO A 225 -30.70 16.34 -48.62
CA PRO A 225 -30.69 17.79 -48.76
C PRO A 225 -32.13 18.27 -48.99
N ARG A 226 -32.64 19.15 -48.12
CA ARG A 226 -34.02 19.65 -48.24
C ARG A 226 -34.22 20.20 -49.66
N PRO A 227 -35.31 19.82 -50.35
CA PRO A 227 -35.60 20.34 -51.67
C PRO A 227 -35.61 21.86 -51.58
N ARG A 228 -34.87 22.52 -52.48
CA ARG A 228 -34.89 23.99 -52.64
C ARG A 228 -36.28 24.39 -53.11
N LEU A 229 -37.24 24.44 -52.19
CA LEU A 229 -38.46 25.19 -52.38
C LEU A 229 -38.02 26.63 -52.53
N GLY A 230 -38.21 27.21 -53.73
CA GLY A 230 -37.82 28.58 -54.09
C GLY A 230 -38.58 29.66 -53.33
N LEU A 231 -38.79 29.47 -52.03
CA LEU A 231 -39.36 30.43 -51.11
C LEU A 231 -38.28 31.41 -50.68
N PRO A 232 -38.62 32.71 -50.57
CA PRO A 232 -37.72 33.71 -50.02
C PRO A 232 -37.20 33.23 -48.66
N ASN A 233 -35.88 33.28 -48.49
CA ASN A 233 -35.14 32.73 -47.36
C ASN A 233 -35.84 33.00 -46.02
N ASP A 234 -36.42 34.17 -45.84
CA ASP A 234 -36.97 34.69 -44.58
C ASP A 234 -38.17 33.90 -44.03
N LEU A 235 -38.94 33.18 -44.86
CA LEU A 235 -40.07 32.34 -44.44
C LEU A 235 -39.72 30.86 -44.24
N ALA A 236 -38.59 30.40 -44.78
CA ALA A 236 -38.09 29.04 -44.54
C ALA A 236 -37.52 28.87 -43.11
N TYR A 237 -37.23 29.97 -42.43
CA TYR A 237 -36.58 29.97 -41.11
C TYR A 237 -37.53 30.09 -39.91
N ALA A 238 -38.83 30.38 -40.09
CA ALA A 238 -39.73 30.71 -38.98
C ALA A 238 -40.38 29.50 -38.28
N ASN A 239 -40.64 28.40 -38.99
CA ASN A 239 -41.46 27.29 -38.46
C ASN A 239 -40.76 25.93 -38.37
N GLY A 240 -39.44 25.82 -38.61
CA GLY A 240 -38.76 24.51 -38.66
C GLY A 240 -37.34 24.44 -38.11
N THR A 241 -36.77 25.57 -37.67
CA THR A 241 -35.46 25.64 -37.00
C THR A 241 -35.59 25.39 -35.50
N HIS A 242 -36.69 25.83 -34.87
CA HIS A 242 -36.97 25.54 -33.46
C HIS A 242 -37.17 24.03 -33.25
N ASP A 243 -37.97 23.36 -34.07
CA ASP A 243 -38.18 21.90 -33.94
C ASP A 243 -36.90 21.08 -34.11
N LEU A 244 -36.00 21.47 -35.03
CA LEU A 244 -34.72 20.77 -35.22
C LEU A 244 -33.73 21.06 -34.08
N ALA A 245 -33.67 22.31 -33.62
CA ALA A 245 -32.81 22.70 -32.50
C ALA A 245 -33.27 22.06 -31.19
N ASP A 246 -34.58 21.96 -30.98
CA ASP A 246 -35.18 21.31 -29.81
C ASP A 246 -35.02 19.79 -29.91
N ALA A 247 -35.20 19.17 -31.08
CA ALA A 247 -34.91 17.74 -31.27
C ALA A 247 -33.42 17.39 -31.07
N VAL A 248 -32.50 18.26 -31.48
CA VAL A 248 -31.05 18.10 -31.20
C VAL A 248 -30.76 18.27 -29.71
N ARG A 249 -31.42 19.23 -29.05
CA ARG A 249 -31.27 19.47 -27.60
C ARG A 249 -31.78 18.26 -26.81
N ASP A 250 -32.96 17.74 -27.15
CA ASP A 250 -33.56 16.55 -26.53
C ASP A 250 -32.70 15.29 -26.75
N ALA A 251 -32.14 15.12 -27.95
CA ALA A 251 -31.25 14.00 -28.25
C ALA A 251 -29.93 14.07 -27.46
N LEU A 252 -29.37 15.27 -27.24
CA LEU A 252 -28.18 15.47 -26.41
C LEU A 252 -28.49 15.25 -24.91
N ASP A 253 -29.66 15.70 -24.44
CA ASP A 253 -30.13 15.50 -23.07
C ASP A 253 -30.41 14.03 -22.76
N THR A 254 -30.90 13.27 -23.75
CA THR A 254 -31.12 11.83 -23.63
C THR A 254 -29.79 11.07 -23.61
N ALA A 255 -28.86 11.43 -24.50
CA ALA A 255 -27.51 10.85 -24.54
C ALA A 255 -26.63 11.22 -23.33
N GLY A 256 -26.98 12.27 -22.59
CA GLY A 256 -26.30 12.66 -21.35
C GLY A 256 -26.76 11.93 -20.09
N ARG A 257 -27.92 11.23 -20.14
CA ARG A 257 -28.54 10.52 -19.00
C ARG A 257 -28.35 9.00 -19.01
N SER A 258 -27.84 8.44 -20.11
CA SER A 258 -27.54 7.01 -20.31
C SER A 258 -26.08 6.67 -20.00
#